data_AF-A0A5N5CVC2-F1
#
_entry.id   AF-A0A5N5CVC2-F1
#
_cell.length_a   1.000
_cell.length_b   1.000
_cell.length_c   1.000
_cell.angle_alpha   90.00
_cell.angle_beta   90.00
_cell.angle_gamma   90.00
#
_symmetry.space_group_name_H-M   'P 1'
#
loop_
_entity.id
_entity.type
_entity.pdbx_description
1 polymer ?
#
loop_
_entity_poly.entity_id
_entity_poly.type
_entity_poly.pdbx_seq_one_letter_code
_entity_poly.pdbx_strand_id
1 'polypeptide(L)'
;MIPFLSRAPSTTPTNGSGATTIEAHFGDLTSALESRLTPDALSNVFIVHISTPGSGQTPTTQPNNPLRAAFHSALSTLPAETLSALSLTTAQLVADLPGTYSIYPPLLLLPAHTFHRPSWTAFLSAHHHRPLDTDPTTFQHLLAHVAQHLSVTHIALNAPIALHNAGATDQNDNILRSPTALTPLYGSFGPRVPANTIPDSSDFAAAFWATARQNGVAQTWAPLHTMFSRGNVKEKARMLGLA
;
A
#
# COMPACT_ATOMS: atom_id res chain seq x y z
N MET A 1 -1.47 -74.80 12.64
CA MET A 1 -2.94 -74.90 12.48
C MET A 1 -3.48 -73.49 12.36
N ILE A 2 -3.75 -73.06 11.13
CA ILE A 2 -4.52 -71.85 10.71
C ILE A 2 -6.00 -72.33 10.57
N PRO A 3 -7.11 -71.56 10.69
CA PRO A 3 -7.40 -70.15 10.30
C PRO A 3 -8.16 -69.31 11.37
N PHE A 4 -8.45 -68.00 11.26
CA PHE A 4 -9.26 -67.29 10.24
C PHE A 4 -9.05 -65.75 10.29
N LEU A 5 -9.21 -65.10 9.13
CA LEU A 5 -9.11 -63.66 8.82
C LEU A 5 -10.32 -62.83 9.30
N SER A 6 -10.14 -61.52 9.60
CA SER A 6 -10.78 -60.39 8.87
C SER A 6 -10.56 -58.98 9.50
N ARG A 7 -9.97 -58.09 8.68
CA ARG A 7 -10.25 -56.65 8.44
C ARG A 7 -9.99 -55.55 9.52
N ALA A 8 -9.18 -54.58 9.10
CA ALA A 8 -8.91 -53.28 9.72
C ALA A 8 -10.06 -52.25 9.53
N PRO A 9 -10.03 -51.13 10.28
CA PRO A 9 -9.88 -49.85 9.58
C PRO A 9 -8.89 -48.86 10.24
N SER A 10 -8.68 -47.79 9.48
CA SER A 10 -7.64 -46.77 9.46
C SER A 10 -7.82 -45.58 10.42
N THR A 11 -6.67 -45.00 10.82
CA THR A 11 -6.33 -43.58 11.04
C THR A 11 -7.18 -42.69 11.96
N THR A 12 -6.57 -42.23 13.07
CA THR A 12 -6.38 -40.80 13.40
C THR A 12 -5.40 -40.62 14.57
N PRO A 13 -4.27 -39.92 14.43
CA PRO A 13 -3.66 -39.20 15.53
C PRO A 13 -4.20 -37.77 15.55
N THR A 14 -4.82 -37.43 16.67
CA THR A 14 -5.26 -36.11 17.09
C THR A 14 -4.13 -35.08 16.97
N ASN A 15 -4.33 -34.08 16.11
CA ASN A 15 -3.59 -32.83 16.13
C ASN A 15 -4.00 -32.04 17.39
N GLY A 16 -3.11 -31.99 18.38
CA GLY A 16 -3.22 -31.14 19.55
C GLY A 16 -1.95 -30.33 19.73
N SER A 17 -2.12 -29.05 20.03
CA SER A 17 -1.09 -28.10 20.49
C SER A 17 -0.28 -27.37 19.42
N GLY A 18 -0.91 -26.34 18.84
CA GLY A 18 -0.25 -25.25 18.11
C GLY A 18 -0.77 -23.87 18.49
N ALA A 19 -1.24 -23.69 19.74
CA ALA A 19 -1.93 -22.48 20.19
C ALA A 19 -1.11 -21.62 21.19
N THR A 20 0.20 -21.84 21.32
CA THR A 20 0.96 -21.30 22.48
C THR A 20 2.04 -20.27 22.13
N THR A 21 1.94 -19.54 21.02
CA THR A 21 3.03 -18.61 20.63
C THR A 21 2.61 -17.16 20.36
N ILE A 22 1.33 -16.80 20.48
CA ILE A 22 0.89 -15.39 20.33
C ILE A 22 0.43 -14.75 21.67
N GLU A 23 0.14 -15.53 22.71
CA GLU A 23 -0.22 -14.99 24.03
C GLU A 23 0.93 -14.26 24.75
N ALA A 24 2.19 -14.54 24.39
CA ALA A 24 3.35 -14.09 25.16
C ALA A 24 3.74 -12.59 24.98
N HIS A 25 3.10 -11.84 24.07
CA HIS A 25 3.52 -10.46 23.80
C HIS A 25 2.48 -9.37 24.03
N PHE A 26 1.19 -9.68 24.16
CA PHE A 26 0.17 -8.63 24.31
C PHE A 26 -0.82 -8.84 25.46
N GLY A 27 -0.80 -9.99 26.16
CA GLY A 27 -1.85 -10.31 27.12
C GLY A 27 -3.25 -10.25 26.50
N ASP A 28 -4.28 -10.37 27.32
CA ASP A 28 -5.66 -10.16 26.86
C ASP A 28 -5.95 -8.66 26.72
N LEU A 29 -5.73 -8.14 25.50
CA LEU A 29 -6.06 -6.77 25.10
C LEU A 29 -7.53 -6.42 25.35
N THR A 30 -8.42 -7.41 25.37
CA THR A 30 -9.85 -7.23 25.67
C THR A 30 -10.03 -6.77 27.11
N SER A 31 -9.49 -7.53 28.07
CA SER A 31 -9.48 -7.18 29.49
C SER A 31 -8.80 -5.83 29.76
N ALA A 32 -7.73 -5.51 29.03
CA ALA A 32 -7.02 -4.23 29.18
C ALA A 32 -7.84 -3.02 28.70
N LEU A 33 -8.64 -3.17 27.64
CA LEU A 33 -9.51 -2.12 27.11
C LEU A 33 -10.79 -1.97 27.95
N GLU A 34 -11.37 -3.07 28.40
CA GLU A 34 -12.54 -3.09 29.29
C GLU A 34 -12.27 -2.39 30.63
N SER A 35 -11.04 -2.50 31.16
CA SER A 35 -10.66 -1.83 32.41
C SER A 35 -10.42 -0.32 32.29
N ARG A 36 -10.31 0.22 31.07
CA ARG A 36 -9.88 1.62 30.82
C ARG A 36 -10.87 2.49 30.07
N LEU A 37 -11.85 1.90 29.40
CA LEU A 37 -12.84 2.61 28.60
C LEU A 37 -14.23 2.48 29.22
N THR A 38 -15.04 3.53 29.08
CA THR A 38 -16.44 3.48 29.51
C THR A 38 -17.25 2.55 28.60
N PRO A 39 -18.35 1.96 29.10
CA PRO A 39 -19.21 1.06 28.31
C PRO A 39 -19.67 1.67 26.97
N ASP A 40 -19.98 2.97 26.96
CA ASP A 40 -20.36 3.70 25.74
C ASP A 40 -19.22 3.78 24.72
N ALA A 41 -17.96 3.91 25.17
CA ALA A 41 -16.80 3.92 24.28
C ALA A 41 -16.51 2.54 23.69
N LEU A 42 -16.83 1.45 24.42
CA LEU A 42 -16.67 0.06 23.95
C LEU A 42 -17.72 -0.35 22.92
N SER A 43 -18.92 0.26 22.96
CA SER A 43 -20.02 -0.05 22.01
C SER A 43 -19.66 0.16 20.53
N ASN A 44 -18.61 0.94 20.25
CA ASN A 44 -18.13 1.25 18.89
C ASN A 44 -16.78 0.58 18.55
N VAL A 45 -16.29 -0.35 19.39
CA VAL A 45 -14.99 -0.99 19.21
C VAL A 45 -15.16 -2.48 18.92
N PHE A 46 -14.67 -2.94 17.78
CA PHE A 46 -14.62 -4.36 17.42
C PHE A 46 -13.17 -4.86 17.39
N ILE A 47 -12.88 -5.91 18.16
CA ILE A 47 -11.57 -6.58 18.17
C ILE A 47 -11.66 -7.80 17.25
N VAL A 48 -10.84 -7.83 16.19
CA VAL A 48 -10.77 -8.96 15.26
C VAL A 48 -9.38 -9.58 15.32
N HIS A 49 -9.33 -10.85 15.71
CA HIS A 49 -8.11 -11.65 15.68
C HIS A 49 -7.87 -12.18 14.27
N ILE A 50 -6.77 -11.76 13.64
CA ILE A 50 -6.39 -12.22 12.30
C ILE A 50 -5.16 -13.11 12.44
N SER A 51 -5.29 -14.38 12.04
CA SER A 51 -4.18 -15.34 12.01
C SER A 51 -3.30 -15.06 10.79
N THR A 52 -2.00 -14.83 11.01
CA THR A 52 -1.01 -14.67 9.94
C THR A 52 -0.60 -16.04 9.38
N PRO A 53 -0.65 -16.28 8.06
CA PRO A 53 -0.05 -17.48 7.47
C PRO A 53 1.48 -17.39 7.54
N GLY A 54 2.10 -18.47 8.03
CA GLY A 54 3.53 -18.54 8.32
C GLY A 54 4.42 -18.44 7.09
N SER A 55 5.39 -17.52 7.13
CA SER A 55 6.44 -17.37 6.12
C SER A 55 7.63 -18.26 6.46
N GLY A 56 7.71 -19.44 5.85
CA GLY A 56 8.93 -20.24 5.80
C GLY A 56 9.45 -20.31 4.38
N GLN A 57 10.42 -19.46 4.00
CA GLN A 57 11.27 -19.69 2.83
C GLN A 57 12.71 -19.20 3.09
N THR A 58 13.65 -20.09 2.78
CA THR A 58 15.11 -19.98 2.84
C THR A 58 15.70 -19.06 1.75
N PRO A 59 16.93 -18.55 1.91
CA PRO A 59 17.46 -17.46 1.09
C PRO A 59 18.15 -17.94 -0.19
N THR A 60 17.78 -17.36 -1.33
CA THR A 60 18.55 -17.41 -2.58
C THR A 60 18.76 -16.02 -3.16
N THR A 61 19.98 -15.81 -3.63
CA THR A 61 20.70 -14.66 -4.20
C THR A 61 19.90 -13.53 -4.89
N GLN A 62 20.28 -12.29 -4.51
CA GLN A 62 19.72 -10.96 -4.81
C GLN A 62 18.33 -10.64 -4.25
N PRO A 63 18.20 -9.64 -3.34
CA PRO A 63 16.89 -9.11 -2.96
C PRO A 63 16.32 -8.35 -4.16
N ASN A 64 15.61 -9.07 -5.03
CA ASN A 64 14.96 -8.51 -6.20
C ASN A 64 13.88 -7.55 -5.67
N ASN A 65 14.16 -6.25 -5.71
CA ASN A 65 13.25 -5.21 -5.26
C ASN A 65 11.88 -5.45 -5.93
N PRO A 66 10.79 -5.76 -5.18
CA PRO A 66 9.53 -6.19 -5.77
C PRO A 66 8.93 -5.16 -6.73
N LEU A 67 9.13 -3.87 -6.47
CA LEU A 67 8.74 -2.81 -7.39
C LEU A 67 9.47 -2.94 -8.73
N ARG A 68 10.79 -3.11 -8.70
CA ARG A 68 11.61 -3.28 -9.91
C ARG A 68 11.23 -4.55 -10.67
N ALA A 69 10.95 -5.64 -9.97
CA ALA A 69 10.47 -6.88 -10.58
C ALA A 69 9.11 -6.69 -11.28
N ALA A 70 8.16 -6.00 -10.63
CA ALA A 70 6.85 -5.70 -11.21
C ALA A 70 6.96 -4.83 -12.47
N PHE A 71 7.77 -3.76 -12.42
CA PHE A 71 8.01 -2.91 -13.59
C PHE A 71 8.77 -3.64 -14.69
N HIS A 72 9.75 -4.47 -14.36
CA HIS A 72 10.45 -5.30 -15.35
C HIS A 72 9.47 -6.24 -16.06
N SER A 73 8.60 -6.92 -15.31
CA SER A 73 7.55 -7.78 -15.85
C SER A 73 6.62 -7.01 -16.79
N ALA A 74 6.10 -5.86 -16.36
CA ALA A 74 5.21 -5.03 -17.15
C ALA A 74 5.86 -4.45 -18.42
N LEU A 75 7.12 -4.03 -18.34
CA LEU A 75 7.87 -3.53 -19.50
C LEU A 75 8.15 -4.64 -20.52
N SER A 76 8.33 -5.87 -20.05
CA SER A 76 8.60 -7.03 -20.92
C SER A 76 7.37 -7.49 -21.70
N THR A 77 6.17 -7.06 -21.32
CA THR A 77 4.93 -7.33 -22.08
C THR A 77 4.65 -6.29 -23.16
N LEU A 78 5.39 -5.19 -23.20
CA LEU A 78 5.22 -4.17 -24.23
C LEU A 78 5.78 -4.66 -25.58
N PRO A 79 5.19 -4.25 -26.73
CA PRO A 79 5.78 -4.50 -28.05
C PRO A 79 7.21 -3.97 -28.12
N ALA A 80 8.11 -4.71 -28.76
CA ALA A 80 9.55 -4.39 -28.80
C ALA A 80 9.84 -3.02 -29.44
N GLU A 81 8.97 -2.59 -30.35
CA GLU A 81 9.01 -1.31 -31.06
C GLU A 81 8.79 -0.12 -30.10
N THR A 82 8.03 -0.32 -29.02
CA THR A 82 7.66 0.73 -28.05
C THR A 82 8.89 1.37 -27.43
N LEU A 83 9.86 0.56 -27.01
CA LEU A 83 11.08 1.05 -26.37
C LEU A 83 12.19 1.33 -27.39
N SER A 84 12.30 0.52 -28.45
CA SER A 84 13.35 0.68 -29.45
C SER A 84 13.20 1.97 -30.26
N ALA A 85 11.97 2.42 -30.55
CA ALA A 85 11.71 3.71 -31.20
C ALA A 85 12.26 4.90 -30.41
N LEU A 86 12.42 4.76 -29.09
CA LEU A 86 12.97 5.78 -28.19
C LEU A 86 14.44 5.52 -27.81
N SER A 87 15.08 4.48 -28.39
CA SER A 87 16.40 4.00 -27.99
C SER A 87 16.51 3.66 -26.49
N LEU A 88 15.41 3.19 -25.90
CA LEU A 88 15.33 2.78 -24.49
C LEU A 88 15.38 1.26 -24.34
N THR A 89 15.80 0.81 -23.15
CA THR A 89 15.75 -0.62 -22.78
C THR A 89 14.98 -0.82 -21.48
N THR A 90 14.38 -1.99 -21.31
CA THR A 90 13.73 -2.40 -20.05
C THR A 90 14.69 -2.28 -18.87
N ALA A 91 15.93 -2.75 -19.03
CA ALA A 91 16.94 -2.71 -17.97
C ALA A 91 17.25 -1.27 -17.52
N GLN A 92 17.34 -0.33 -18.46
CA GLN A 92 17.58 1.09 -18.15
C GLN A 92 16.42 1.71 -17.36
N LEU A 93 15.18 1.52 -17.82
CA LEU A 93 14.00 2.05 -17.13
C LEU A 93 13.86 1.48 -15.71
N VAL A 94 14.11 0.18 -15.55
CA VAL A 94 14.07 -0.50 -14.24
C VAL A 94 15.19 -0.02 -13.31
N ALA A 95 16.39 0.22 -13.84
CA ALA A 95 17.52 0.74 -13.05
C ALA A 95 17.26 2.17 -12.54
N ASP A 96 16.57 2.99 -13.33
CA ASP A 96 16.20 4.36 -12.98
C ASP A 96 15.03 4.47 -11.97
N LEU A 97 14.38 3.35 -11.61
CA LEU A 97 13.36 3.33 -10.55
C LEU A 97 13.99 3.49 -9.16
N PRO A 98 13.27 4.14 -8.22
CA PRO A 98 13.75 4.34 -6.86
C PRO A 98 13.93 3.01 -6.12
N GLY A 99 14.91 2.99 -5.22
CA GLY A 99 15.12 1.85 -4.32
C GLY A 99 14.09 1.75 -3.19
N THR A 100 13.34 2.83 -2.93
CA THR A 100 12.38 2.93 -1.83
C THR A 100 10.98 3.24 -2.34
N TYR A 101 10.00 2.63 -1.71
CA TYR A 101 8.57 2.84 -1.94
C TYR A 101 7.80 2.40 -0.68
N SER A 102 6.49 2.61 -0.63
CA SER A 102 5.66 2.11 0.47
C SER A 102 4.39 1.48 -0.07
N ILE A 103 3.99 0.35 0.50
CA ILE A 103 2.69 -0.26 0.25
C ILE A 103 1.89 -0.21 1.54
N TYR A 104 0.71 0.37 1.45
CA TYR A 104 -0.32 0.38 2.49
C TYR A 104 -1.57 -0.23 1.87
N PRO A 105 -1.76 -1.56 1.93
CA PRO A 105 -2.76 -2.22 1.10
C PRO A 105 -4.14 -1.54 1.17
N PRO A 106 -4.78 -1.26 0.01
CA PRO A 106 -4.37 -1.64 -1.34
C PRO A 106 -3.64 -0.52 -2.14
N LEU A 107 -2.91 0.38 -1.46
CA LEU A 107 -2.23 1.54 -2.02
C LEU A 107 -0.71 1.35 -2.16
N LEU A 108 -0.17 1.62 -3.34
CA LEU A 108 1.25 1.82 -3.60
C LEU A 108 1.58 3.32 -3.65
N LEU A 109 2.52 3.74 -2.81
CA LEU A 109 3.11 5.08 -2.82
C LEU A 109 4.53 5.04 -3.36
N LEU A 110 4.73 5.74 -4.46
CA LEU A 110 6.00 5.96 -5.12
C LEU A 110 6.56 7.33 -4.71
N PRO A 111 7.89 7.48 -4.54
CA PRO A 111 8.48 8.81 -4.34
C PRO A 111 8.12 9.77 -5.48
N ALA A 112 7.93 11.07 -5.19
CA ALA A 112 7.59 12.07 -6.21
C ALA A 112 8.54 12.09 -7.42
N HIS A 113 9.81 11.77 -7.23
CA HIS A 113 10.84 11.78 -8.25
C HIS A 113 10.95 10.48 -9.09
N THR A 114 10.01 9.53 -8.92
CA THR A 114 10.07 8.19 -9.54
C THR A 114 10.25 8.24 -11.07
N PHE A 115 9.65 9.22 -11.73
CA PHE A 115 9.66 9.34 -13.20
C PHE A 115 10.43 10.56 -13.71
N HIS A 116 11.30 11.17 -12.90
CA HIS A 116 12.05 12.37 -13.31
C HIS A 116 13.30 12.08 -14.15
N ARG A 117 13.72 10.81 -14.22
CA ARG A 117 14.92 10.42 -14.97
C ARG A 117 14.67 10.57 -16.47
N PRO A 118 15.66 10.99 -17.28
CA PRO A 118 15.46 11.26 -18.71
C PRO A 118 14.83 10.09 -19.49
N SER A 119 15.17 8.85 -19.14
CA SER A 119 14.59 7.63 -19.72
C SER A 119 13.08 7.56 -19.51
N TRP A 120 12.62 7.79 -18.28
CA TRP A 120 11.20 7.84 -17.93
C TRP A 120 10.49 9.04 -18.53
N THR A 121 11.12 10.22 -18.53
CA THR A 121 10.55 11.41 -19.18
C THR A 121 10.30 11.17 -20.66
N ALA A 122 11.28 10.61 -21.39
CA ALA A 122 11.15 10.28 -22.81
C ALA A 122 10.02 9.26 -23.06
N PHE A 123 9.96 8.19 -22.25
CA PHE A 123 8.88 7.20 -22.33
C PHE A 123 7.50 7.83 -22.09
N LEU A 124 7.36 8.66 -21.06
CA LEU A 124 6.09 9.30 -20.73
C LEU A 124 5.67 10.31 -21.80
N SER A 125 6.57 11.12 -22.33
CA SER A 125 6.24 12.07 -23.40
C SER A 125 5.67 11.37 -24.64
N ALA A 126 6.15 10.17 -24.97
CA ALA A 126 5.68 9.40 -26.12
C ALA A 126 4.37 8.61 -25.85
N HIS A 127 4.14 8.20 -24.60
CA HIS A 127 3.13 7.17 -24.28
C HIS A 127 2.09 7.55 -23.23
N HIS A 128 2.16 8.75 -22.65
CA HIS A 128 1.22 9.22 -21.63
C HIS A 128 0.07 10.05 -22.21
N HIS A 129 0.32 10.83 -23.27
CA HIS A 129 -0.69 11.73 -23.83
C HIS A 129 -1.44 11.07 -24.99
N ARG A 130 -2.74 10.80 -24.82
CA ARG A 130 -3.66 10.39 -25.91
C ARG A 130 -5.04 11.03 -25.69
N PRO A 131 -5.81 11.36 -26.74
CA PRO A 131 -7.16 11.92 -26.60
C PRO A 131 -8.09 11.04 -25.75
N LEU A 132 -9.03 11.71 -25.08
CA LEU A 132 -9.88 11.22 -23.99
C LEU A 132 -10.79 10.02 -24.34
N ASP A 133 -11.00 9.74 -25.63
CA ASP A 133 -11.94 8.71 -26.12
C ASP A 133 -11.29 7.40 -26.60
N THR A 134 -10.02 7.14 -26.23
CA THR A 134 -9.29 5.95 -26.69
C THR A 134 -8.97 4.98 -25.55
N ASP A 135 -8.70 3.71 -25.91
CA ASP A 135 -8.14 2.68 -25.03
C ASP A 135 -7.05 3.21 -24.08
N PRO A 136 -6.90 2.61 -22.87
CA PRO A 136 -5.92 3.05 -21.89
C PRO A 136 -4.53 3.24 -22.51
N THR A 137 -3.85 4.31 -22.12
CA THR A 137 -2.51 4.59 -22.65
C THR A 137 -1.54 3.47 -22.29
N THR A 138 -0.46 3.31 -23.05
CA THR A 138 0.58 2.30 -22.75
C THR A 138 1.10 2.43 -21.32
N PHE A 139 1.19 3.66 -20.81
CA PHE A 139 1.55 3.90 -19.41
C PHE A 139 0.48 3.40 -18.42
N GLN A 140 -0.80 3.58 -18.73
CA GLN A 140 -1.89 3.03 -17.90
C GLN A 140 -1.90 1.49 -17.90
N HIS A 141 -1.67 0.83 -19.04
CA HIS A 141 -1.50 -0.63 -19.09
C HIS A 141 -0.30 -1.10 -18.26
N LEU A 142 0.82 -0.39 -18.34
CA LEU A 142 2.00 -0.67 -17.52
C LEU A 142 1.67 -0.57 -16.02
N LEU A 143 0.98 0.51 -15.60
CA LEU A 143 0.59 0.69 -14.20
C LEU A 143 -0.42 -0.37 -13.73
N ALA A 144 -1.36 -0.77 -14.59
CA ALA A 144 -2.31 -1.85 -14.29
C ALA A 144 -1.59 -3.18 -14.04
N HIS A 145 -0.60 -3.52 -14.88
CA HIS A 145 0.21 -4.72 -14.70
C HIS A 145 1.03 -4.66 -13.39
N VAL A 146 1.64 -3.51 -13.09
CA VAL A 146 2.34 -3.30 -11.82
C VAL A 146 1.39 -3.46 -10.64
N ALA A 147 0.19 -2.90 -10.73
CA ALA A 147 -0.83 -2.98 -9.68
C ALA A 147 -1.22 -4.44 -9.41
N GLN A 148 -1.50 -5.21 -10.46
CA GLN A 148 -1.78 -6.64 -10.38
C GLN A 148 -0.61 -7.42 -9.76
N HIS A 149 0.62 -7.19 -10.22
CA HIS A 149 1.81 -7.90 -9.75
C HIS A 149 2.12 -7.62 -8.28
N LEU A 150 1.79 -6.42 -7.77
CA LEU A 150 1.98 -6.04 -6.37
C LEU A 150 0.73 -6.23 -5.51
N SER A 151 -0.36 -6.76 -6.06
CA SER A 151 -1.65 -6.91 -5.38
C SER A 151 -2.16 -5.61 -4.74
N VAL A 152 -2.03 -4.50 -5.48
CA VAL A 152 -2.55 -3.17 -5.12
C VAL A 152 -3.61 -2.75 -6.13
N THR A 153 -4.50 -1.85 -5.72
CA THR A 153 -5.54 -1.29 -6.61
C THR A 153 -5.29 0.18 -6.95
N HIS A 154 -4.46 0.86 -6.16
CA HIS A 154 -4.18 2.28 -6.31
C HIS A 154 -2.67 2.54 -6.34
N ILE A 155 -2.23 3.42 -7.22
CA ILE A 155 -0.84 3.88 -7.31
C ILE A 155 -0.83 5.41 -7.32
N ALA A 156 0.02 6.01 -6.48
CA ALA A 156 0.22 7.45 -6.48
C ALA A 156 1.69 7.83 -6.26
N LEU A 157 2.07 9.00 -6.79
CA LEU A 157 3.28 9.70 -6.35
C LEU A 157 3.00 10.41 -5.03
N ASN A 158 3.92 10.26 -4.08
CA ASN A 158 3.89 10.89 -2.79
C ASN A 158 4.98 11.97 -2.70
N ALA A 159 4.56 13.23 -2.75
CA ALA A 159 5.43 14.36 -2.51
C ALA A 159 5.31 14.87 -1.06
N PRO A 160 6.33 15.57 -0.54
CA PRO A 160 6.23 16.22 0.76
C PRO A 160 5.02 17.14 0.84
N ILE A 161 4.40 17.19 2.02
CA ILE A 161 3.29 18.09 2.28
C ILE A 161 3.81 19.52 2.25
N ALA A 162 3.27 20.32 1.34
CA ALA A 162 3.67 21.71 1.17
C ALA A 162 3.40 22.51 2.44
N LEU A 163 4.34 23.39 2.80
CA LEU A 163 4.17 24.32 3.93
C LEU A 163 3.16 25.43 3.61
N HIS A 164 2.99 25.75 2.33
CA HIS A 164 2.10 26.81 1.84
C HIS A 164 1.15 26.23 0.79
N ASN A 165 -0.02 26.84 0.64
CA ASN A 165 -1.00 26.44 -0.36
C ASN A 165 -0.62 26.97 -1.75
N ALA A 166 -0.83 26.16 -2.79
CA ALA A 166 -0.53 26.56 -4.16
C ALA A 166 -1.54 27.60 -4.68
N GLY A 167 -1.06 28.70 -5.26
CA GLY A 167 -1.88 29.70 -5.95
C GLY A 167 -2.33 30.91 -5.12
N ALA A 168 -1.84 31.08 -3.89
CA ALA A 168 -2.06 32.31 -3.12
C ALA A 168 -0.87 33.27 -3.31
N THR A 169 -1.16 34.51 -3.71
CA THR A 169 -0.17 35.60 -3.84
C THR A 169 0.36 36.13 -2.51
N ASP A 170 -0.03 35.56 -1.38
CA ASP A 170 0.51 35.84 -0.05
C ASP A 170 0.49 34.57 0.81
N GLN A 171 1.35 34.54 1.81
CA GLN A 171 1.73 33.46 2.74
C GLN A 171 0.56 32.74 3.44
N ASN A 172 -0.31 32.05 2.71
CA ASN A 172 -1.31 31.17 3.30
C ASN A 172 -0.68 29.81 3.62
N ASP A 173 -0.23 29.67 4.86
CA ASP A 173 0.25 28.43 5.43
C ASP A 173 -0.76 27.29 5.24
N ASN A 174 -0.25 26.12 4.89
CA ASN A 174 -1.02 24.88 4.88
C ASN A 174 -1.18 24.37 6.31
N ILE A 175 -1.95 25.12 7.12
CA ILE A 175 -2.19 24.86 8.54
C ILE A 175 -2.81 23.47 8.72
N LEU A 176 -3.72 23.08 7.83
CA LEU A 176 -4.37 21.77 7.86
C LEU A 176 -3.46 20.62 7.41
N ARG A 177 -2.25 20.93 6.92
CA ARG A 177 -1.29 19.96 6.38
C ARG A 177 -1.94 19.05 5.33
N SER A 178 -2.83 19.62 4.53
CA SER A 178 -3.56 18.92 3.48
C SER A 178 -2.57 18.30 2.48
N PRO A 179 -2.77 17.04 2.05
CA PRO A 179 -1.85 16.32 1.17
C PRO A 179 -2.00 16.75 -0.30
N THR A 180 -1.86 18.05 -0.56
CA THR A 180 -2.11 18.68 -1.86
C THR A 180 -1.19 18.14 -2.96
N ALA A 181 0.00 17.67 -2.60
CA ALA A 181 1.02 17.19 -3.54
C ALA A 181 1.00 15.66 -3.78
N LEU A 182 0.00 14.92 -3.29
CA LEU A 182 -0.22 13.54 -3.73
C LEU A 182 -0.68 13.54 -5.19
N THR A 183 -0.11 12.71 -6.07
CA THR A 183 -0.53 12.60 -7.47
C THR A 183 -1.00 11.18 -7.78
N PRO A 184 -2.32 10.94 -7.85
CA PRO A 184 -2.87 9.68 -8.36
C PRO A 184 -2.35 9.34 -9.76
N LEU A 185 -1.95 8.10 -9.97
CA LEU A 185 -1.48 7.58 -11.26
C LEU A 185 -2.35 6.46 -11.82
N TYR A 186 -2.89 5.62 -10.93
CA TYR A 186 -3.74 4.47 -11.26
C TYR A 186 -4.74 4.21 -10.14
N GLY A 187 -5.96 3.80 -10.51
CA GLY A 187 -7.09 3.64 -9.59
C GLY A 187 -7.85 4.96 -9.34
N SER A 188 -9.11 4.86 -8.91
CA SER A 188 -9.95 6.02 -8.62
C SER A 188 -9.83 6.42 -7.15
N PHE A 189 -9.20 7.57 -6.89
CA PHE A 189 -9.02 8.06 -5.52
C PHE A 189 -10.24 8.82 -4.96
N GLY A 190 -11.26 9.04 -5.78
CA GLY A 190 -12.37 9.96 -5.49
C GLY A 190 -12.10 11.40 -5.98
N PRO A 191 -13.08 12.29 -5.84
CA PRO A 191 -12.97 13.68 -6.25
C PRO A 191 -11.93 14.42 -5.41
N ARG A 192 -11.17 15.32 -6.04
CA ARG A 192 -10.27 16.21 -5.31
C ARG A 192 -11.01 17.47 -4.90
N VAL A 193 -10.92 17.75 -3.61
CA VAL A 193 -11.40 18.99 -3.00
C VAL A 193 -10.33 20.08 -3.20
N PRO A 194 -10.71 21.34 -3.50
CA PRO A 194 -9.75 22.44 -3.65
C PRO A 194 -8.82 22.60 -2.43
N ALA A 195 -7.65 23.21 -2.65
CA ALA A 195 -6.79 23.59 -1.55
C ALA A 195 -7.53 24.60 -0.64
N ASN A 196 -7.36 24.49 0.68
CA ASN A 196 -8.01 25.32 1.71
C ASN A 196 -9.50 25.11 1.96
N THR A 197 -10.13 24.12 1.34
CA THR A 197 -11.50 23.73 1.69
C THR A 197 -11.49 22.48 2.58
N ILE A 198 -12.37 22.47 3.60
CA ILE A 198 -12.55 21.33 4.49
C ILE A 198 -13.45 20.32 3.76
N PRO A 199 -13.00 19.08 3.52
CA PRO A 199 -13.83 18.05 2.90
C PRO A 199 -15.09 17.78 3.72
N ASP A 200 -16.23 17.64 3.04
CA ASP A 200 -17.50 17.32 3.68
C ASP A 200 -17.77 15.80 3.73
N SER A 201 -18.93 15.40 4.24
CA SER A 201 -19.29 13.99 4.37
C SER A 201 -19.41 13.27 3.01
N SER A 202 -19.80 13.98 1.96
CA SER A 202 -19.91 13.42 0.60
C SER A 202 -18.54 13.18 -0.02
N ASP A 203 -17.57 14.06 0.24
CA ASP A 203 -16.18 13.88 -0.18
C ASP A 203 -15.59 12.61 0.45
N PHE A 204 -15.79 12.42 1.76
CA PHE A 204 -15.31 11.22 2.46
C PHE A 204 -16.01 9.93 2.02
N ALA A 205 -17.30 10.00 1.66
CA ALA A 205 -18.05 8.86 1.14
C ALA A 205 -17.55 8.44 -0.25
N ALA A 206 -17.13 9.39 -1.08
CA ALA A 206 -16.59 9.13 -2.42
C ALA A 206 -15.07 8.85 -2.43
N ALA A 207 -14.39 9.00 -1.29
CA ALA A 207 -12.94 8.88 -1.19
C ALA A 207 -12.45 7.42 -1.23
N PHE A 208 -11.26 7.24 -1.77
CA PHE A 208 -10.48 6.03 -1.53
C PHE A 208 -9.88 6.03 -0.12
N TRP A 209 -9.94 4.88 0.57
CA TRP A 209 -9.42 4.69 1.91
C TRP A 209 -8.29 3.65 1.94
N ALA A 210 -7.17 4.02 2.55
CA ALA A 210 -6.04 3.13 2.81
C ALA A 210 -5.94 2.83 4.31
N THR A 211 -5.40 1.65 4.66
CA THR A 211 -5.19 1.27 6.06
C THR A 211 -3.75 0.80 6.27
N ALA A 212 -3.17 1.21 7.40
CA ALA A 212 -1.87 0.76 7.86
C ALA A 212 -2.00 0.26 9.30
N ARG A 213 -1.31 -0.82 9.63
CA ARG A 213 -1.20 -1.30 11.02
C ARG A 213 0.16 -0.94 11.58
N GLN A 214 0.16 -0.20 12.69
CA GLN A 214 1.37 0.13 13.45
C GLN A 214 1.11 -0.18 14.92
N ASN A 215 1.99 -0.96 15.56
CA ASN A 215 1.87 -1.33 16.97
C ASN A 215 0.49 -1.94 17.31
N GLY A 216 -0.03 -2.81 16.44
CA GLY A 216 -1.37 -3.42 16.59
C GLY A 216 -2.54 -2.53 16.19
N VAL A 217 -2.37 -1.20 16.12
CA VAL A 217 -3.44 -0.24 15.80
C VAL A 217 -3.59 -0.08 14.30
N ALA A 218 -4.81 -0.31 13.79
CA ALA A 218 -5.19 0.03 12.43
C ALA A 218 -5.46 1.54 12.33
N GLN A 219 -4.75 2.21 11.43
CA GLN A 219 -4.94 3.62 11.10
C GLN A 219 -5.44 3.67 9.66
N THR A 220 -6.65 4.17 9.48
CA THR A 220 -7.32 4.28 8.19
C THR A 220 -7.40 5.76 7.81
N TRP A 221 -7.04 6.09 6.58
CA TRP A 221 -7.03 7.48 6.10
C TRP A 221 -7.42 7.55 4.63
N ALA A 222 -7.98 8.69 4.24
CA ALA A 222 -8.26 9.03 2.85
C ALA A 222 -7.06 9.82 2.27
N PRO A 223 -6.26 9.27 1.35
CA PRO A 223 -5.00 9.88 0.92
C PRO A 223 -5.13 11.27 0.28
N LEU A 224 -6.29 11.59 -0.33
CA LEU A 224 -6.55 12.91 -0.91
C LEU A 224 -6.97 13.97 0.11
N HIS A 225 -7.49 13.56 1.26
CA HIS A 225 -8.17 14.46 2.19
C HIS A 225 -7.48 14.57 3.55
N THR A 226 -6.72 13.53 3.95
CA THR A 226 -6.16 13.41 5.29
C THR A 226 -4.70 12.96 5.25
N MET A 227 -3.88 13.50 6.15
CA MET A 227 -2.46 13.16 6.27
C MET A 227 -2.28 11.87 7.07
N PHE A 228 -1.35 11.02 6.61
CA PHE A 228 -0.82 9.90 7.37
C PHE A 228 0.70 10.05 7.53
N SER A 229 1.20 10.02 8.77
CA SER A 229 2.63 10.03 9.06
C SER A 229 3.10 8.68 9.60
N ARG A 230 3.96 8.01 8.81
CA ARG A 230 4.70 6.82 9.23
C ARG A 230 5.86 7.17 10.17
N GLY A 231 6.51 8.32 9.98
CA GLY A 231 7.77 8.69 10.65
C GLY A 231 7.67 8.75 12.19
N ASN A 232 6.45 8.95 12.71
CA ASN A 232 6.21 9.07 14.14
C ASN A 232 5.99 7.72 14.84
N VAL A 233 6.31 6.58 14.20
CA VAL A 233 6.02 5.25 14.74
C VAL A 233 6.67 4.99 16.11
N LYS A 234 7.91 5.44 16.33
CA LYS A 234 8.60 5.30 17.63
C LYS A 234 7.92 6.13 18.72
N GLU A 235 7.54 7.37 18.39
CA GLU A 235 6.83 8.23 19.33
C GLU A 235 5.44 7.68 19.65
N LYS A 236 4.72 7.13 18.66
CA LYS A 236 3.47 6.40 18.87
C LYS A 236 3.68 5.19 19.80
N ALA A 237 4.77 4.44 19.66
CA ALA A 237 5.09 3.33 20.55
C ALA A 237 5.36 3.80 21.99
N ARG A 238 6.14 4.87 22.16
CA ARG A 238 6.44 5.48 23.47
C ARG A 238 5.17 5.91 24.20
N MET A 239 4.24 6.58 23.48
CA MET A 239 2.95 6.99 24.04
C MET A 239 2.07 5.81 24.49
N LEU A 240 2.23 4.65 23.87
CA LEU A 240 1.52 3.42 24.22
C LEU A 240 2.25 2.58 25.28
N GLY A 241 3.44 3.00 25.74
CA GLY A 241 4.26 2.21 26.67
C GLY A 241 4.90 0.97 26.04
N LEU A 242 5.12 0.99 24.71
CA LEU A 242 5.68 -0.13 23.93
C LEU A 242 7.15 0.09 23.52
N ALA A 243 7.80 1.14 24.01
CA ALA A 243 9.15 1.55 23.65
C ALA A 243 10.12 1.42 24.81
#